data_AF-A0A0P6W9G8-F1
#
_entry.id   AF-A0A0P6W9G8-F1
#
_cell.length_a   1.000
_cell.length_b   1.000
_cell.length_c   1.000
_cell.angle_alpha   90.00
_cell.angle_beta   90.00
_cell.angle_gamma   90.00
#
_symmetry.space_group_name_H-M   'P 1'
#
loop_
_entity.id
_entity.type
_entity.pdbx_description
1 polymer ?
#
loop_
_entity_poly.entity_id
_entity_poly.type
_entity_poly.pdbx_seq_one_letter_code
_entity_poly.pdbx_strand_id
1 'polypeptide(L)' 'MDISGEKAHRRGDAATYVEQVASELRDLAVRNDLDFLAYMLDMTRQAAAMESAKSRRQAPVATAK' A
#
# COMPACT_ATOMS: atom_id res chain seq x y z
N MET A 1 -9.96 15.22 20.41
CA MET A 1 -10.27 14.52 19.15
C MET A 1 -8.94 14.07 18.58
N ASP A 2 -8.63 12.78 18.66
CA ASP A 2 -7.31 12.25 18.32
C ASP A 2 -7.20 12.05 16.80
N ILE A 3 -6.74 13.09 16.12
CA ILE A 3 -6.69 13.20 14.66
C ILE A 3 -5.56 12.33 14.05
N SER A 4 -4.70 11.75 14.88
CA SER A 4 -3.58 10.91 14.45
C SER A 4 -4.03 9.54 13.96
N GLY A 5 -4.99 8.91 14.64
CA GLY A 5 -5.48 7.57 14.27
C GLY A 5 -6.25 7.54 12.95
N GLU A 6 -7.04 8.58 12.67
CA GLU A 6 -7.85 8.67 11.46
C GLU A 6 -6.99 8.87 10.20
N LYS A 7 -5.91 9.64 10.30
CA LYS A 7 -4.94 9.83 9.21
C LYS A 7 -4.14 8.57 8.92
N ALA A 8 -3.80 7.80 9.96
CA ALA A 8 -3.11 6.52 9.80
C ALA A 8 -4.00 5.51 9.06
N HIS A 9 -5.28 5.42 9.42
CA HIS A 9 -6.23 4.49 8.79
C HIS A 9 -6.42 4.79 7.30
N ARG A 10 -6.72 6.05 6.92
CA ARG A 10 -6.84 6.44 5.51
C ARG A 10 -5.57 6.20 4.69
N ARG A 11 -4.39 6.38 5.29
CA ARG A 11 -3.10 6.07 4.64
C ARG A 11 -2.92 4.57 4.42
N GLY A 12 -3.38 3.73 5.34
CA GLY A 12 -3.36 2.27 5.20
C GLY A 12 -4.24 1.80 4.04
N ASP A 13 -5.42 2.40 3.89
CA ASP A 13 -6.33 2.10 2.78
C ASP A 13 -5.75 2.52 1.43
N ALA A 14 -5.16 3.72 1.36
CA ALA A 14 -4.49 4.21 0.16
C ALA A 14 -3.26 3.37 -0.23
N ALA A 15 -2.44 2.96 0.76
CA ALA A 15 -1.27 2.12 0.51
C ALA A 15 -1.70 0.72 0.01
N THR A 16 -2.77 0.15 0.57
CA THR A 16 -3.32 -1.14 0.11
C THR A 16 -3.83 -1.03 -1.33
N TYR A 17 -4.50 0.07 -1.67
CA TYR A 17 -4.96 0.32 -3.04
C TYR A 17 -3.78 0.43 -4.03
N VAL A 18 -2.73 1.19 -3.67
CA VAL A 18 -1.53 1.33 -4.52
C VAL A 18 -0.83 -0.01 -4.71
N GLU A 19 -0.76 -0.84 -3.67
CA GLU A 19 -0.19 -2.19 -3.77
C GLU A 19 -0.94 -3.06 -4.79
N GLN A 20 -2.28 -3.05 -4.76
CA GLN A 20 -3.11 -3.80 -5.69
C GLN A 20 -2.95 -3.31 -7.14
N VAL A 21 -3.10 -2.00 -7.36
CA VAL A 21 -2.98 -1.40 -8.70
C VAL A 21 -1.59 -1.62 -9.29
N ALA A 22 -0.53 -1.48 -8.48
CA ALA A 22 0.83 -1.73 -8.95
C ALA A 22 1.02 -3.19 -9.40
N SER A 23 0.37 -4.15 -8.74
CA SER A 23 0.39 -5.57 -9.15
C SER A 23 -0.25 -5.76 -10.52
N GLU A 24 -1.46 -5.21 -10.73
CA GLU A 24 -2.18 -5.35 -12.01
C GLU A 24 -1.43 -4.68 -13.17
N LEU A 25 -0.91 -3.47 -12.94
CA LEU A 25 -0.12 -2.74 -13.94
C LEU A 25 1.19 -3.47 -14.27
N ARG A 26 1.81 -4.13 -13.28
CA ARG A 26 3.05 -4.88 -13.50
C ARG A 26 2.79 -6.06 -14.42
N ASP A 27 1.69 -6.78 -14.22
CA ASP A 27 1.31 -7.89 -15.10
C ASP A 27 1.01 -7.41 -16.52
N LEU A 28 0.38 -6.24 -16.67
CA LEU A 28 0.19 -5.61 -17.97
C LEU A 28 1.52 -5.24 -18.62
N ALA A 29 2.46 -4.65 -17.86
CA ALA A 29 3.77 -4.26 -18.36
C ALA A 29 4.58 -5.48 -18.86
N VAL A 30 4.58 -6.59 -18.11
CA VAL A 30 5.24 -7.84 -18.51
C VAL A 30 4.64 -8.41 -19.79
N ARG A 31 3.31 -8.40 -19.93
CA ARG A 31 2.63 -8.89 -21.15
C ARG A 31 2.93 -8.07 -22.41
N ASN A 32 3.45 -6.86 -22.25
CA ASN A 32 3.79 -5.93 -23.34
C ASN A 32 5.31 -5.69 -23.45
N ASP A 33 6.13 -6.56 -22.85
CA ASP A 33 7.61 -6.47 -22.87
C ASP A 33 8.16 -5.12 -22.37
N LEU A 34 7.46 -4.49 -21.42
CA LEU A 34 7.87 -3.24 -20.78
C LEU A 34 8.64 -3.52 -19.48
N ASP A 35 9.78 -4.20 -19.58
CA ASP A 35 10.51 -4.74 -18.42
C ASP A 35 10.91 -3.69 -17.39
N PHE A 36 11.39 -2.52 -17.83
CA PHE A 36 11.77 -1.44 -16.92
C PHE A 36 10.56 -0.88 -16.16
N LEU A 37 9.40 -0.77 -16.82
CA LEU A 37 8.16 -0.34 -16.18
C LEU A 37 7.68 -1.39 -15.18
N ALA A 38 7.72 -2.67 -15.54
CA ALA A 38 7.39 -3.78 -14.64
C ALA A 38 8.25 -3.73 -13.36
N TYR A 39 9.56 -3.47 -13.51
CA TYR A 39 10.48 -3.29 -12.39
C TYR A 39 10.09 -2.10 -11.49
N MET A 40 9.77 -0.93 -12.06
CA MET A 40 9.34 0.24 -11.28
C MET A 40 8.03 -0.04 -10.51
N LEU A 41 7.11 -0.78 -11.12
CA LEU A 41 5.85 -1.16 -10.49
C LEU A 41 6.06 -2.15 -9.34
N ASP A 42 6.99 -3.09 -9.48
CA ASP A 42 7.39 -3.99 -8.39
C ASP A 42 8.00 -3.22 -7.20
N MET A 43 8.86 -2.23 -7.45
CA MET A 43 9.38 -1.38 -6.37
C MET A 43 8.27 -0.58 -5.68
N THR A 44 7.34 -0.02 -6.47
CA THR A 44 6.21 0.75 -5.95
C THR A 44 5.31 -0.11 -5.08
N ARG A 45 5.03 -1.34 -5.52
CA ARG A 45 4.26 -2.33 -4.75
C ARG A 45 4.92 -2.64 -3.41
N GLN A 46 6.23 -2.86 -3.39
CA GLN A 46 6.98 -3.13 -2.16
C GLN A 46 6.92 -1.93 -1.19
N ALA A 47 7.10 -0.70 -1.68
CA ALA A 47 7.00 0.50 -0.87
C ALA A 47 5.60 0.67 -0.25
N ALA A 48 4.55 0.40 -1.04
CA ALA A 48 3.16 0.44 -0.58
C ALA A 48 2.89 -0.63 0.49
N ALA A 49 3.33 -1.87 0.28
CA ALA A 49 3.18 -2.95 1.25
C ALA A 49 3.84 -2.61 2.60
N MET A 50 5.03 -1.99 2.57
CA MET A 50 5.73 -1.53 3.79
C MET A 50 4.93 -0.45 4.53
N GLU A 51 4.30 0.49 3.82
CA GLU A 51 3.49 1.54 4.42
C GLU A 51 2.16 1.01 4.99
N SER A 52 1.49 0.11 4.27
CA SER A 52 0.30 -0.62 4.75
C SER A 52 0.59 -1.41 6.04
N ALA A 53 1.79 -2.01 6.14
CA ALA A 53 2.22 -2.72 7.34
C ALA A 53 2.46 -1.78 8.54
N LYS A 54 3.02 -0.59 8.32
CA LYS A 54 3.19 0.42 9.38
C LYS A 54 1.85 0.94 9.88
N SER A 55 0.92 1.24 8.97
CA SER A 55 -0.41 1.74 9.33
C SER A 55 -1.16 0.74 10.22
N ARG A 56 -1.12 -0.56 9.88
CA ARG A 56 -1.73 -1.63 10.71
C ARG A 56 -1.14 -1.72 12.12
N ARG A 57 0.17 -1.48 12.29
CA ARG A 57 0.82 -1.49 13.62
C ARG A 57 0.47 -0.27 14.47
N GLN A 58 0.05 0.83 13.85
CA GLN A 58 -0.30 2.07 14.54
C GLN A 58 -1.79 2.17 14.90
N ALA A 59 -2.64 1.25 14.41
CA ALA A 59 -4.02 1.18 14.83
C ALA A 59 -4.07 0.73 16.31
N PRO A 60 -4.45 1.61 17.26
CA PRO A 60 -4.56 1.23 18.66
C PRO A 60 -5.66 0.17 18.78
N VAL A 61 -5.35 -0.92 19.47
CA VAL A 61 -6.35 -1.86 19.98
C VAL A 61 -7.31 -1.03 20.83
N ALA A 62 -8.50 -0.75 20.31
CA ALA A 62 -9.55 -0.09 21.07
C ALA A 62 -9.85 -1.00 22.26
N THR A 63 -9.39 -0.59 23.44
CA THR A 63 -9.62 -1.28 24.70
C THR A 63 -11.13 -1.34 24.92
N ALA A 64 -11.72 -2.51 24.70
CA ALA A 64 -13.10 -2.80 25.05
C ALA A 64 -13.25 -2.59 26.56
N LYS A 65 -14.17 -1.70 26.94
CA LYS A 65 -14.58 -1.43 28.31
C LYS A 65 -15.95 -2.06 28.55
#